data_AF-A0A8X6UFD6-F1
#
_entry.id   AF-A0A8X6UFD6-F1
#
_cell.length_a   1.000
_cell.length_b   1.000
_cell.length_c   1.000
_cell.angle_alpha   90.00
_cell.angle_beta   90.00
_cell.angle_gamma   90.00
#
_symmetry.space_group_name_H-M   'P 1'
#
loop_
_entity.id
_entity.type
_entity.pdbx_description
1 polymer ?
#
loop_
_entity_poly.entity_id
_entity_poly.type
_entity_poly.pdbx_seq_one_letter_code
_entity_poly.pdbx_strand_id
1 'polypeptide(L)'
;MPPSKKRKCDNSAHALNVFTITTFDSMTDNELDFLKFYDFVRPFIFEELQSKLEEKRAIKWYAVVQATLTRTTQENDVECIPPHFRSNCVVKLMENTIAEHLESAFKKIQNSFEEFTQRGSGWTLEKILKLELNIAKYQPLSPSNYIPLPKTLVDKKAILNIKNEDQKCFVWCLLAHKLKIDYKNNANSIHHYIPHESEIKLGNVKCPVPVTSISILEKLNNVRINVYGFEDEIFPLYVSSREDLDCINLLYISNEERQHYCLIRNFSRFIGDLSKHKSKAHICYRCLHRFCLEDLLQEHLNYCKNVSPQKIKMPSPDRNILQFQKIEFQHKVPFIIYADIESILIPYHSVQPTNQSAYTEKIARHKPCGYA
;
A
#
# COMPACT_ATOMS: atom_id res chain seq x y z
N MET A 1 -18.91 40.45 -6.10
CA MET A 1 -17.93 40.68 -5.02
C MET A 1 -16.75 39.75 -5.24
N PRO A 2 -15.49 40.12 -4.91
CA PRO A 2 -14.33 39.22 -5.03
C PRO A 2 -14.31 38.18 -3.88
N PRO A 3 -13.80 36.95 -4.09
CA PRO A 3 -13.76 35.92 -3.05
C PRO A 3 -12.95 36.40 -1.85
N SER A 4 -13.43 36.10 -0.64
CA SER A 4 -12.72 36.42 0.60
C SER A 4 -11.42 35.63 0.68
N LYS A 5 -10.29 36.24 0.29
CA LYS A 5 -8.96 35.67 0.47
C LYS A 5 -8.62 35.63 1.97
N LYS A 6 -8.77 34.47 2.62
CA LYS A 6 -8.27 34.24 3.99
C LYS A 6 -6.91 33.54 3.90
N ARG A 7 -5.85 34.22 4.36
CA ARG A 7 -4.51 33.65 4.49
C ARG A 7 -4.34 33.10 5.90
N LYS A 8 -4.08 31.80 6.03
CA LYS A 8 -3.68 31.17 7.31
C LYS A 8 -2.21 30.78 7.19
N CYS A 9 -1.34 31.43 7.96
CA CYS A 9 0.07 31.12 8.02
C CYS A 9 0.32 30.33 9.31
N ASP A 10 0.61 29.03 9.19
CA ASP A 10 0.89 28.18 10.35
C ASP A 10 2.41 28.21 10.60
N ASN A 11 2.85 29.05 11.55
CA ASN A 11 4.25 29.21 11.89
C ASN A 11 4.65 28.20 12.97
N SER A 12 4.88 26.95 12.57
CA SER A 12 5.72 26.02 13.35
C SER A 12 7.04 25.82 12.62
N ALA A 13 8.11 26.31 13.23
CA ALA A 13 9.44 26.34 12.65
C ALA A 13 10.06 24.93 12.68
N HIS A 14 9.84 24.12 11.64
CA HIS A 14 10.71 23.01 11.18
C HIS A 14 10.13 22.37 9.90
N ALA A 15 10.52 22.84 8.70
CA ALA A 15 10.64 22.03 7.47
C ALA A 15 10.92 22.89 6.21
N LEU A 16 11.93 22.49 5.43
CA LEU A 16 12.03 22.83 4.01
C LEU A 16 10.91 22.08 3.25
N ASN A 17 9.69 22.62 3.17
CA ASN A 17 8.58 22.27 2.23
C ASN A 17 7.18 22.68 2.76
N VAL A 18 7.02 23.84 3.41
CA VAL A 18 5.69 24.30 3.85
C VAL A 18 4.89 24.82 2.64
N PHE A 19 3.76 24.17 2.33
CA PHE A 19 2.81 24.67 1.34
C PHE A 19 2.11 25.92 1.87
N THR A 20 2.05 26.97 1.05
CA THR A 20 1.16 28.11 1.25
C THR A 20 -0.22 27.72 0.76
N ILE A 21 -1.23 27.86 1.64
CA ILE A 21 -2.63 27.52 1.32
C ILE A 21 -3.39 28.82 1.04
N THR A 22 -3.99 28.90 -0.15
CA THR A 22 -4.91 29.97 -0.55
C THR A 22 -6.30 29.36 -0.70
N THR A 23 -7.28 29.87 0.05
CA THR A 23 -8.66 29.37 0.01
C THR A 23 -9.56 30.30 -0.80
N PHE A 24 -10.38 29.72 -1.66
CA PHE A 24 -11.43 30.38 -2.44
C PHE A 24 -12.78 29.87 -1.97
N ASP A 25 -13.52 30.70 -1.26
CA ASP A 25 -14.85 30.37 -0.75
C ASP A 25 -15.90 30.45 -1.86
N SER A 26 -16.94 29.61 -1.77
CA SER A 26 -18.13 29.73 -2.62
C SER A 26 -18.90 31.02 -2.31
N MET A 27 -19.46 31.67 -3.34
CA MET A 27 -20.10 32.99 -3.26
C MET A 27 -21.59 32.98 -2.90
N THR A 28 -22.30 31.87 -3.12
CA THR A 28 -23.78 31.87 -3.06
C THR A 28 -24.34 30.51 -2.65
N ASP A 29 -25.42 30.52 -1.85
CA ASP A 29 -26.22 29.35 -1.43
C ASP A 29 -27.04 28.69 -2.56
N ASN A 30 -26.95 29.20 -3.79
CA ASN A 30 -27.70 28.64 -4.93
C ASN A 30 -26.86 27.55 -5.63
N GLU A 31 -27.45 26.35 -5.70
CA GLU A 31 -27.08 25.17 -6.49
C GLU A 31 -25.91 25.42 -7.47
N LEU A 32 -24.69 25.25 -6.97
CA LEU A 32 -23.46 25.45 -7.73
C LEU A 32 -23.05 24.14 -8.40
N ASP A 33 -23.20 24.12 -9.72
CA ASP A 33 -22.57 23.15 -10.60
C ASP A 33 -21.02 23.28 -10.50
N PHE A 34 -20.33 22.14 -10.45
CA PHE A 34 -18.87 22.06 -10.42
C PHE A 34 -18.20 22.83 -11.57
N LEU A 35 -18.80 22.82 -12.77
CA LEU A 35 -18.31 23.54 -13.94
C LEU A 35 -18.44 25.05 -13.77
N LYS A 36 -19.60 25.51 -13.29
CA LYS A 36 -19.83 26.94 -13.01
C LYS A 36 -18.90 27.45 -11.91
N PHE A 37 -18.67 26.64 -10.87
CA PHE A 37 -17.71 26.94 -9.83
C PHE A 37 -16.29 27.03 -10.39
N TYR A 38 -15.89 26.09 -11.26
CA TYR A 38 -14.59 26.13 -11.92
C TYR A 38 -14.41 27.40 -12.75
N ASP A 39 -15.34 27.72 -13.65
CA ASP A 39 -15.26 28.90 -14.50
C ASP A 39 -15.14 30.19 -13.69
N PHE A 40 -15.80 30.23 -12.53
CA PHE A 40 -15.69 31.33 -11.58
C PHE A 40 -14.31 31.42 -10.90
N VAL A 41 -13.75 30.32 -10.39
CA VAL A 41 -12.48 30.34 -9.63
C VAL A 41 -11.23 30.31 -10.52
N ARG A 42 -11.35 29.80 -11.76
CA ARG A 42 -10.26 29.64 -12.73
C ARG A 42 -9.38 30.88 -12.90
N PRO A 43 -9.91 32.10 -13.15
CA PRO A 43 -9.05 33.29 -13.34
C PRO A 43 -8.24 33.61 -12.09
N PHE A 44 -8.83 33.46 -10.90
CA PHE A 44 -8.13 33.76 -9.64
C PHE A 44 -7.03 32.75 -9.32
N ILE A 45 -7.23 31.48 -9.64
CA ILE A 45 -6.20 30.45 -9.50
C ILE A 45 -5.06 30.72 -10.48
N PHE A 46 -5.39 31.09 -11.72
CA PHE A 46 -4.40 31.42 -12.74
C PHE A 46 -3.50 32.58 -12.30
N GLU A 47 -4.09 33.69 -11.84
CA GLU A 47 -3.35 34.85 -11.33
C GLU A 47 -2.46 34.50 -10.13
N GLU A 48 -2.97 33.71 -9.18
CA GLU A 48 -2.20 33.32 -7.99
C GLU A 48 -1.01 32.42 -8.36
N LEU A 49 -1.20 31.49 -9.30
CA LEU A 49 -0.12 30.64 -9.81
C LEU A 49 0.92 31.45 -10.58
N GLN A 50 0.49 32.40 -11.42
CA GLN A 50 1.39 33.26 -12.18
C GLN A 50 2.23 34.13 -11.24
N SER A 51 1.59 34.82 -10.28
CA SER A 51 2.28 35.62 -9.27
C SER A 51 3.28 34.81 -8.44
N LYS A 52 2.93 33.58 -8.04
CA LYS A 52 3.82 32.71 -7.27
C LYS A 52 4.95 32.11 -8.10
N LEU A 53 4.73 31.91 -9.39
CA LEU A 53 5.77 31.45 -10.31
C LEU A 53 6.81 32.54 -10.55
N GLU A 54 6.39 33.79 -10.74
CA GLU A 54 7.28 34.97 -10.83
C GLU A 54 8.13 35.13 -9.56
N GLU A 55 7.52 35.00 -8.38
CA GLU A 55 8.20 35.13 -7.09
C GLU A 55 9.21 34.00 -6.84
N LYS A 56 8.85 32.74 -7.13
CA LYS A 56 9.59 31.55 -6.68
C LYS A 56 10.38 30.83 -7.77
N ARG A 57 10.30 31.26 -9.04
CA ARG A 57 10.88 30.67 -10.27
C ARG A 57 10.40 29.25 -10.61
N ALA A 58 10.11 28.43 -9.62
CA ALA A 58 9.61 27.08 -9.76
C ALA A 58 8.68 26.77 -8.59
N ILE A 59 7.50 26.23 -8.90
CA ILE A 59 6.48 25.92 -7.90
C ILE A 59 5.95 24.50 -8.08
N LYS A 60 5.56 23.89 -6.97
CA LYS A 60 4.71 22.69 -6.96
C LYS A 60 3.36 23.06 -6.35
N TRP A 61 2.27 22.61 -6.97
CA TRP A 61 0.94 22.94 -6.48
C TRP A 61 -0.08 21.83 -6.69
N TYR A 62 -1.18 21.88 -5.93
CA TYR A 62 -2.38 21.08 -6.16
C TYR A 62 -3.61 21.82 -5.62
N ALA A 63 -4.78 21.50 -6.16
CA ALA A 63 -6.07 22.03 -5.72
C ALA A 63 -6.88 20.96 -5.00
N VAL A 64 -7.67 21.36 -4.00
CA VAL A 64 -8.63 20.51 -3.30
C VAL A 64 -9.98 21.22 -3.28
N VAL A 65 -11.02 20.58 -3.79
CA VAL A 65 -12.41 21.05 -3.65
C VAL A 65 -13.06 20.31 -2.49
N GLN A 66 -13.64 21.06 -1.57
CA GLN A 66 -14.51 20.54 -0.52
C GLN A 66 -15.96 20.78 -0.91
N ALA A 67 -16.76 19.73 -0.88
CA ALA A 67 -18.18 19.79 -1.19
C ALA A 67 -18.99 19.09 -0.10
N THR A 68 -20.29 19.37 -0.07
CA THR A 68 -21.29 18.68 0.74
C THR A 68 -22.20 17.93 -0.21
N LEU A 69 -22.32 16.62 -0.01
CA LEU A 69 -23.20 15.75 -0.78
C LEU A 69 -24.27 15.20 0.15
N THR A 70 -25.50 15.14 -0.35
CA THR A 70 -26.66 14.60 0.37
C THR A 70 -27.25 13.42 -0.35
N ARG A 71 -27.93 12.55 0.40
CA ARG A 71 -28.72 11.45 -0.14
C ARG A 71 -29.94 11.23 0.75
N THR A 72 -31.10 11.06 0.12
CA THR A 72 -32.32 10.65 0.82
C THR A 72 -32.41 9.12 0.84
N THR A 73 -32.53 8.53 2.02
CA THR A 73 -32.72 7.09 2.20
C THR A 73 -34.18 6.68 1.96
N GLN A 74 -34.45 5.36 1.89
CA GLN A 74 -35.82 4.84 1.75
C GLN A 74 -36.73 5.18 2.95
N GLU A 75 -36.15 5.56 4.09
CA GLU A 75 -36.85 5.93 5.32
C GLU A 75 -37.08 7.47 5.43
N ASN A 76 -36.86 8.22 4.33
CA ASN A 76 -36.91 9.70 4.26
C ASN A 76 -35.86 10.44 5.11
N ASP A 77 -34.87 9.73 5.67
CA ASP A 77 -33.73 10.38 6.34
C ASP A 77 -32.74 10.93 5.31
N VAL A 78 -32.25 12.15 5.54
CA VAL A 78 -31.24 12.82 4.73
C VAL A 78 -29.86 12.57 5.32
N GLU A 79 -29.05 11.77 4.64
CA GLU A 79 -27.63 11.60 4.95
C GLU A 79 -26.81 12.71 4.27
N CYS A 80 -25.81 13.23 4.97
CA CYS A 80 -24.95 14.32 4.50
C CYS A 80 -23.48 13.98 4.75
N ILE A 81 -22.62 14.16 3.74
CA ILE A 81 -21.18 13.90 3.84
C ILE A 81 -20.34 15.03 3.22
N PRO A 82 -19.15 15.33 3.77
CA PRO A 82 -18.24 16.36 3.24
C PRO A 82 -17.01 15.78 2.49
N PRO A 83 -17.15 15.24 1.27
CA PRO A 83 -16.02 14.70 0.52
C PRO A 83 -15.04 15.78 0.04
N HIS A 84 -13.80 15.34 -0.17
CA HIS A 84 -12.70 16.16 -0.65
C HIS A 84 -12.22 15.61 -2.00
N PHE A 85 -12.20 16.45 -3.03
CA PHE A 85 -11.75 16.08 -4.37
C PHE A 85 -10.45 16.81 -4.69
N ARG A 86 -9.36 16.07 -4.75
CA ARG A 86 -8.00 16.61 -4.95
C ARG A 86 -7.59 16.51 -6.43
N SER A 87 -6.85 17.48 -6.96
CA SER A 87 -6.18 17.37 -8.27
C SER A 87 -4.93 16.46 -8.20
N ASN A 88 -4.21 16.30 -9.32
CA ASN A 88 -2.83 15.81 -9.26
C ASN A 88 -1.90 16.93 -8.78
N CYS A 89 -0.76 16.57 -8.19
CA CYS A 89 0.27 17.57 -7.91
C CYS A 89 1.01 17.91 -9.21
N VAL A 90 1.01 19.19 -9.55
CA VAL A 90 1.70 19.73 -10.72
C VAL A 90 3.01 20.34 -10.26
N VAL A 91 4.12 19.88 -10.85
CA VAL A 91 5.48 20.39 -10.61
C VAL A 91 5.92 21.07 -11.90
N LYS A 92 6.06 22.40 -11.95
CA LYS A 92 6.58 23.03 -13.17
C LYS A 92 7.15 24.45 -13.04
N LEU A 93 7.96 24.75 -14.06
CA LEU A 93 8.99 25.80 -14.21
C LEU A 93 8.68 26.82 -15.34
N MET A 94 7.59 26.68 -16.10
CA MET A 94 7.33 27.47 -17.32
C MET A 94 5.91 28.08 -17.36
N GLU A 95 5.85 29.37 -17.67
CA GLU A 95 4.66 30.25 -17.59
C GLU A 95 3.58 29.92 -18.64
N ASN A 96 3.97 29.42 -19.82
CA ASN A 96 3.07 29.20 -20.95
C ASN A 96 2.17 27.94 -20.86
N THR A 97 2.31 27.12 -19.82
CA THR A 97 1.54 25.84 -19.69
C THR A 97 0.54 25.84 -18.53
N ILE A 98 0.36 26.96 -17.81
CA ILE A 98 -0.53 27.04 -16.64
C ILE A 98 -1.98 26.68 -17.01
N ALA A 99 -2.47 27.17 -18.15
CA ALA A 99 -3.84 26.93 -18.61
C ALA A 99 -4.13 25.42 -18.84
N GLU A 100 -3.24 24.72 -19.54
CA GLU A 100 -3.36 23.27 -19.79
C GLU A 100 -3.34 22.46 -18.49
N HIS A 101 -2.46 22.85 -17.55
CA HIS A 101 -2.36 22.19 -16.26
C HIS A 101 -3.57 22.41 -15.37
N LEU A 102 -4.18 23.61 -15.42
CA LEU A 102 -5.44 23.87 -14.74
C LEU A 102 -6.56 23.00 -15.31
N GLU A 103 -6.69 22.93 -16.63
CA GLU A 103 -7.69 22.08 -17.27
C GLU A 103 -7.52 20.61 -16.90
N SER A 104 -6.29 20.10 -16.92
CA SER A 104 -6.00 18.73 -16.48
C SER A 104 -6.29 18.50 -14.99
N ALA A 105 -5.96 19.46 -14.13
CA ALA A 105 -6.19 19.38 -12.69
C ALA A 105 -7.68 19.32 -12.36
N PHE A 106 -8.47 20.17 -13.02
CA PHE A 106 -9.92 20.22 -12.85
C PHE A 106 -10.62 19.03 -13.48
N LYS A 107 -10.19 18.57 -14.66
CA LYS A 107 -10.70 17.31 -15.24
C LYS A 107 -10.52 16.13 -14.29
N LYS A 108 -9.40 16.06 -13.57
CA LYS A 108 -9.17 15.00 -12.56
C LYS A 108 -10.11 15.14 -11.36
N ILE A 109 -10.35 16.36 -10.89
CA ILE A 109 -11.32 16.63 -9.81
C ILE A 109 -12.74 16.22 -10.24
N GLN A 110 -13.12 16.61 -11.46
CA GLN A 110 -14.42 16.28 -12.05
C GLN A 110 -14.61 14.77 -12.20
N ASN A 111 -13.64 14.05 -12.77
CA ASN A 111 -13.70 12.59 -12.85
C ASN A 111 -13.84 11.94 -11.47
N SER A 112 -13.14 12.47 -10.45
CA SER A 112 -13.24 11.96 -9.08
C SER A 112 -14.63 12.20 -8.47
N PHE A 113 -15.24 13.34 -8.80
CA PHE A 113 -16.61 13.66 -8.40
C PHE A 113 -17.64 12.77 -9.13
N GLU A 114 -17.49 12.59 -10.44
CA GLU A 114 -18.35 11.72 -11.26
C GLU A 114 -18.26 10.25 -10.83
N GLU A 115 -17.07 9.73 -10.54
CA GLU A 115 -16.92 8.37 -10.00
C GLU A 115 -17.60 8.24 -8.64
N PHE A 116 -17.56 9.28 -7.81
CA PHE A 116 -18.19 9.28 -6.50
C PHE A 116 -19.72 9.28 -6.58
N THR A 117 -20.29 10.06 -7.50
CA THR A 117 -21.75 10.10 -7.74
C THR A 117 -22.26 8.87 -8.47
N GLN A 118 -21.50 8.31 -9.42
CA GLN A 118 -21.89 7.10 -10.18
C GLN A 118 -21.77 5.80 -9.38
N ARG A 119 -20.80 5.68 -8.47
CA ARG A 119 -20.61 4.47 -7.64
C ARG A 119 -21.41 4.49 -6.33
N GLY A 120 -21.92 5.64 -5.92
CA GLY A 120 -22.67 5.80 -4.69
C GLY A 120 -24.19 5.79 -4.92
N SER A 121 -24.93 5.23 -3.97
CA SER A 121 -26.36 4.91 -4.07
C SER A 121 -27.29 6.14 -4.06
N GLY A 122 -27.11 7.10 -4.98
CA GLY A 122 -27.96 8.29 -5.12
C GLY A 122 -27.45 9.56 -4.41
N TRP A 123 -26.14 9.80 -4.37
CA TRP A 123 -25.60 11.05 -3.82
C TRP A 123 -25.78 12.22 -4.80
N THR A 124 -26.35 13.31 -4.29
CA THR A 124 -26.53 14.58 -5.00
C THR A 124 -25.64 15.65 -4.38
N LEU A 125 -25.08 16.53 -5.20
CA LEU A 125 -24.32 17.68 -4.72
C LEU A 125 -25.28 18.68 -4.07
N GLU A 126 -25.05 18.99 -2.79
CA GLU A 126 -25.82 20.01 -2.08
C GLU A 126 -25.15 21.38 -2.22
N LYS A 127 -23.84 21.45 -1.93
CA LYS A 127 -23.07 22.70 -2.06
C LYS A 127 -21.57 22.46 -2.17
N ILE A 128 -20.87 23.35 -2.87
CA ILE A 128 -19.42 23.44 -2.85
C ILE A 128 -19.03 24.41 -1.74
N LEU A 129 -18.20 23.97 -0.79
CA LEU A 129 -17.79 24.77 0.37
C LEU A 129 -16.68 25.74 -0.01
N LYS A 130 -15.56 25.20 -0.52
CA LYS A 130 -14.36 25.97 -0.86
C LYS A 130 -13.42 25.18 -1.77
N LEU A 131 -12.51 25.91 -2.41
CA LEU A 131 -11.33 25.37 -3.06
C LEU A 131 -10.08 25.81 -2.32
N GLU A 132 -9.20 24.85 -2.00
CA GLU A 132 -7.89 25.10 -1.40
C GLU A 132 -6.80 24.90 -2.44
N LEU A 133 -6.08 25.97 -2.76
CA LEU A 133 -4.91 25.95 -3.62
C LEU A 133 -3.65 25.89 -2.76
N ASN A 134 -2.92 24.79 -2.86
CA ASN A 134 -1.73 24.52 -2.08
C ASN A 134 -0.50 24.75 -2.96
N ILE A 135 0.37 25.72 -2.63
CA ILE A 135 1.54 26.08 -3.44
C ILE A 135 2.81 26.05 -2.59
N ALA A 136 3.84 25.33 -3.02
CA ALA A 136 5.16 25.34 -2.39
C ALA A 136 6.24 25.74 -3.41
N LYS A 137 7.34 26.31 -2.90
CA LYS A 137 8.55 26.53 -3.71
C LYS A 137 9.07 25.15 -4.14
N TYR A 138 9.30 24.96 -5.43
CA TYR A 138 9.95 23.77 -5.93
C TYR A 138 11.44 24.04 -6.03
N GLN A 139 12.22 23.38 -5.16
CA GLN A 139 13.66 23.32 -5.33
C GLN A 139 13.95 21.92 -5.88
N PRO A 140 14.42 21.79 -7.14
CA PRO A 140 14.82 20.49 -7.65
C PRO A 140 15.92 19.97 -6.72
N LEU A 141 15.63 18.87 -6.01
CA LEU A 141 16.64 18.11 -5.31
C LEU A 141 17.59 17.58 -6.38
N SER A 142 18.90 17.68 -6.14
CA SER A 142 19.97 17.17 -7.02
C SER A 142 19.56 15.87 -7.73
N PRO A 143 20.03 15.66 -8.98
CA PRO A 143 19.58 14.58 -9.86
C PRO A 143 20.09 13.20 -9.39
N SER A 144 19.81 12.80 -8.15
CA SER A 144 20.07 11.47 -7.64
C SER A 144 18.83 10.59 -7.80
N ASN A 145 18.89 9.52 -8.57
CA ASN A 145 17.79 8.53 -8.55
C ASN A 145 17.78 7.72 -7.24
N TYR A 146 18.83 7.84 -6.43
CA TYR A 146 18.87 7.33 -5.07
C TYR A 146 17.71 7.85 -4.21
N ILE A 147 16.95 6.90 -3.65
CA ILE A 147 15.95 7.17 -2.61
C ILE A 147 16.51 6.66 -1.27
N PRO A 148 16.57 7.50 -0.22
CA PRO A 148 17.00 7.05 1.10
C PRO A 148 15.98 6.04 1.66
N LEU A 149 16.49 4.99 2.31
CA LEU A 149 15.62 3.98 2.93
C LEU A 149 14.93 4.56 4.18
N PRO A 150 13.67 4.19 4.45
CA PRO A 150 13.02 4.39 5.73
C PRO A 150 13.87 3.83 6.89
N LYS A 151 13.84 4.49 8.04
CA LYS A 151 14.63 4.11 9.23
C LYS A 151 14.43 2.65 9.63
N THR A 152 13.18 2.17 9.57
CA THR A 152 12.79 0.77 9.84
C THR A 152 13.55 -0.25 8.98
N LEU A 153 13.91 0.10 7.74
CA LEU A 153 14.65 -0.76 6.84
C LEU A 153 16.17 -0.58 6.98
N VAL A 154 16.63 0.62 7.30
CA VAL A 154 18.05 0.90 7.61
C VAL A 154 18.51 0.09 8.82
N ASP A 155 17.70 0.09 9.88
CA ASP A 155 18.04 -0.55 11.16
C ASP A 155 18.21 -2.07 11.03
N LYS A 156 17.55 -2.71 10.04
CA LYS A 156 17.68 -4.14 9.75
C LYS A 156 19.08 -4.53 9.24
N LYS A 157 19.84 -3.58 8.68
CA LYS A 157 21.15 -3.82 8.06
C LYS A 157 21.12 -5.00 7.07
N ALA A 158 20.03 -5.10 6.32
CA ALA A 158 19.73 -6.21 5.41
C ALA A 158 19.85 -5.83 3.93
N ILE A 159 19.79 -4.52 3.66
CA ILE A 159 19.67 -3.95 2.31
C ILE A 159 20.95 -3.18 2.00
N LEU A 160 21.46 -3.36 0.79
CA LEU A 160 22.45 -2.51 0.18
C LEU A 160 21.74 -1.50 -0.72
N ASN A 161 21.75 -0.24 -0.30
CA ASN A 161 21.24 0.88 -1.10
C ASN A 161 22.41 1.58 -1.79
N ILE A 162 22.58 1.32 -3.08
CA ILE A 162 23.66 1.88 -3.90
C ILE A 162 23.28 3.33 -4.26
N LYS A 163 24.18 4.27 -3.98
CA LYS A 163 23.95 5.70 -4.20
C LYS A 163 24.20 6.04 -5.67
N ASN A 164 23.14 6.26 -6.45
CA ASN A 164 23.26 6.58 -7.87
C ASN A 164 22.59 7.87 -8.32
N GLU A 165 23.15 8.44 -9.39
CA GLU A 165 22.67 9.66 -10.07
C GLU A 165 21.93 9.34 -11.37
N ASP A 166 22.06 8.13 -11.90
CA ASP A 166 21.42 7.66 -13.13
C ASP A 166 20.18 6.79 -12.88
N GLN A 167 19.44 6.41 -13.92
CA GLN A 167 18.25 5.56 -13.78
C GLN A 167 18.58 4.05 -13.77
N LYS A 168 19.84 3.68 -13.50
CA LYS A 168 20.35 2.31 -13.65
C LYS A 168 20.42 1.52 -12.34
N CYS A 169 19.67 1.92 -11.30
CA CYS A 169 19.67 1.26 -9.99
C CYS A 169 19.44 -0.26 -10.05
N PHE A 170 18.62 -0.74 -10.99
CA PHE A 170 18.43 -2.18 -11.23
C PHE A 170 19.74 -2.88 -11.67
N VAL A 171 20.46 -2.30 -12.63
CA VAL A 171 21.76 -2.79 -13.13
C VAL A 171 22.77 -2.87 -11.98
N TRP A 172 22.84 -1.80 -11.19
CA TRP A 172 23.74 -1.73 -10.03
C TRP A 172 23.43 -2.80 -8.99
N CYS A 173 22.15 -3.11 -8.75
CA CYS A 173 21.77 -4.20 -7.84
C CYS A 173 22.20 -5.58 -8.35
N LEU A 174 22.04 -5.85 -9.65
CA LEU A 174 22.48 -7.13 -10.22
C LEU A 174 24.01 -7.29 -10.15
N LEU A 175 24.75 -6.24 -10.45
CA LEU A 175 26.22 -6.24 -10.34
C LEU A 175 26.67 -6.40 -8.89
N ALA A 176 26.03 -5.70 -7.96
CA ALA A 176 26.35 -5.83 -6.54
C ALA A 176 26.09 -7.24 -5.99
N HIS A 177 25.10 -7.96 -6.54
CA HIS A 177 24.86 -9.37 -6.22
C HIS A 177 25.93 -10.28 -6.83
N LYS A 178 26.33 -10.04 -8.09
CA LYS A 178 27.37 -10.83 -8.77
C LYS A 178 28.76 -10.67 -8.13
N LEU A 179 29.18 -9.42 -7.87
CA LEU A 179 30.51 -9.10 -7.35
C LEU A 179 30.66 -9.34 -5.85
N LYS A 180 29.54 -9.43 -5.10
CA LYS A 180 29.50 -9.73 -3.64
C LYS A 180 30.47 -8.89 -2.80
N ILE A 181 30.61 -7.60 -3.10
CA ILE A 181 31.52 -6.68 -2.40
C ILE A 181 31.15 -6.54 -0.92
N ASP A 182 32.09 -6.72 0.00
CA ASP A 182 31.84 -6.57 1.44
C ASP A 182 31.34 -5.15 1.79
N TYR A 183 30.44 -5.05 2.76
CA TYR A 183 29.98 -3.78 3.33
C TYR A 183 31.12 -2.90 3.84
N LYS A 184 32.22 -3.48 4.33
CA LYS A 184 33.40 -2.75 4.80
C LYS A 184 34.12 -1.97 3.69
N ASN A 185 33.91 -2.35 2.44
CA ASN A 185 34.59 -1.79 1.29
C ASN A 185 33.72 -0.77 0.52
N ASN A 186 32.90 0.01 1.22
CA ASN A 186 32.02 1.02 0.63
C ASN A 186 31.15 0.49 -0.53
N ALA A 187 30.56 -0.69 -0.35
CA ALA A 187 29.73 -1.35 -1.36
C ALA A 187 28.52 -0.52 -1.85
N ASN A 188 28.18 0.58 -1.18
CA ASN A 188 27.16 1.52 -1.61
C ASN A 188 27.62 2.49 -2.72
N SER A 189 28.92 2.53 -3.03
CA SER A 189 29.51 3.37 -4.08
C SER A 189 29.38 2.72 -5.46
N ILE A 190 28.95 3.49 -6.47
CA ILE A 190 28.82 3.01 -7.86
C ILE A 190 30.18 2.74 -8.51
N HIS A 191 31.25 3.40 -8.05
CA HIS A 191 32.57 3.30 -8.68
C HIS A 191 33.08 1.85 -8.81
N HIS A 192 32.66 0.97 -7.91
CA HIS A 192 32.99 -0.45 -7.98
C HIS A 192 32.24 -1.21 -9.10
N TYR A 193 31.09 -0.72 -9.51
CA TYR A 193 30.18 -1.39 -10.45
C TYR A 193 30.28 -0.84 -11.88
N ILE A 194 30.65 0.43 -12.06
CA ILE A 194 30.80 1.08 -13.38
C ILE A 194 31.63 0.24 -14.36
N PRO A 195 32.80 -0.34 -13.99
CA PRO A 195 33.61 -1.13 -14.92
C PRO A 195 32.90 -2.37 -15.47
N HIS A 196 31.88 -2.86 -14.75
CA HIS A 196 31.16 -4.09 -15.05
C HIS A 196 29.78 -3.83 -15.67
N GLU A 197 29.44 -2.57 -16.01
CA GLU A 197 28.11 -2.22 -16.50
C GLU A 197 27.66 -3.06 -17.71
N SER A 198 28.59 -3.35 -18.63
CA SER A 198 28.35 -4.13 -19.85
C SER A 198 28.02 -5.61 -19.60
N GLU A 199 28.24 -6.14 -18.39
CA GLU A 199 27.92 -7.53 -18.04
C GLU A 199 26.42 -7.76 -17.84
N ILE A 200 25.64 -6.70 -17.62
CA ILE A 200 24.19 -6.78 -17.49
C ILE A 200 23.53 -6.51 -18.83
N LYS A 201 22.81 -7.51 -19.32
CA LYS A 201 22.08 -7.43 -20.58
C LYS A 201 20.71 -6.82 -20.29
N LEU A 202 20.39 -5.69 -20.92
CA LEU A 202 19.06 -5.07 -20.84
C LEU A 202 18.18 -5.36 -22.08
N GLY A 203 18.80 -5.76 -23.20
CA GLY A 203 18.10 -5.99 -24.45
C GLY A 203 17.32 -4.75 -24.90
N ASN A 204 16.02 -4.89 -25.12
CA ASN A 204 15.13 -3.79 -25.52
C ASN A 204 14.54 -3.01 -24.34
N VAL A 205 14.84 -3.40 -23.10
CA VAL A 205 14.33 -2.73 -21.90
C VAL A 205 15.15 -1.48 -21.63
N LYS A 206 14.48 -0.33 -21.50
CA LYS A 206 15.12 0.94 -21.15
C LYS A 206 15.06 1.16 -19.65
N CYS A 207 16.03 1.92 -19.14
CA CYS A 207 16.00 2.44 -17.78
C CYS A 207 15.07 3.68 -17.70
N PRO A 208 14.33 3.87 -16.59
CA PRO A 208 14.26 3.01 -15.41
C PRO A 208 13.51 1.70 -15.70
N VAL A 209 14.00 0.58 -15.15
CA VAL A 209 13.44 -0.75 -15.43
C VAL A 209 12.09 -0.93 -14.72
N PRO A 210 10.97 -1.11 -15.44
CA PRO A 210 9.68 -1.37 -14.81
C PRO A 210 9.62 -2.81 -14.31
N VAL A 211 8.87 -3.03 -13.22
CA VAL A 211 8.70 -4.37 -12.60
C VAL A 211 8.12 -5.40 -13.59
N THR A 212 7.29 -4.94 -14.53
CA THR A 212 6.69 -5.78 -15.59
C THR A 212 7.71 -6.38 -16.56
N SER A 213 8.89 -5.77 -16.71
CA SER A 213 9.95 -6.23 -17.61
C SER A 213 10.91 -7.22 -16.94
N ILE A 214 10.76 -7.51 -15.65
CA ILE A 214 11.71 -8.33 -14.89
C ILE A 214 11.76 -9.77 -15.41
N SER A 215 10.63 -10.35 -15.80
CA SER A 215 10.59 -11.70 -16.37
C SER A 215 11.40 -11.83 -17.67
N ILE A 216 11.56 -10.74 -18.42
CA ILE A 216 12.38 -10.70 -19.64
C ILE A 216 13.87 -10.65 -19.25
N LEU A 217 14.22 -9.75 -18.32
CA LEU A 217 15.59 -9.54 -17.85
C LEU A 217 16.14 -10.74 -17.10
N GLU A 218 15.28 -11.44 -16.36
CA GLU A 218 15.58 -12.68 -15.67
C GLU A 218 16.09 -13.75 -16.63
N LYS A 219 15.36 -13.97 -17.73
CA LYS A 219 15.74 -14.91 -18.79
C LYS A 219 17.01 -14.45 -19.51
N LEU A 220 17.10 -13.15 -19.81
CA LEU A 220 18.22 -12.58 -20.58
C LEU A 220 19.57 -12.67 -19.84
N ASN A 221 19.55 -12.53 -18.51
CA ASN A 221 20.74 -12.58 -17.66
C ASN A 221 20.96 -13.94 -17.00
N ASN A 222 20.06 -14.90 -17.24
CA ASN A 222 20.04 -16.22 -16.60
C ASN A 222 20.22 -16.15 -15.07
N VAL A 223 19.32 -15.40 -14.42
CA VAL A 223 19.27 -15.25 -12.95
C VAL A 223 17.86 -15.61 -12.46
N ARG A 224 17.67 -15.72 -11.14
CA ARG A 224 16.36 -15.76 -10.51
C ARG A 224 16.12 -14.45 -9.77
N ILE A 225 15.04 -13.72 -10.04
CA ILE A 225 14.80 -12.40 -9.43
C ILE A 225 13.48 -12.39 -8.66
N ASN A 226 13.52 -11.90 -7.42
CA ASN A 226 12.34 -11.53 -6.65
C ASN A 226 12.38 -10.04 -6.33
N VAL A 227 11.23 -9.38 -6.40
CA VAL A 227 11.07 -7.96 -6.07
C VAL A 227 9.97 -7.79 -5.03
N TYR A 228 10.30 -7.03 -4.00
CA TYR A 228 9.42 -6.72 -2.89
C TYR A 228 9.18 -5.21 -2.82
N GLY A 229 7.95 -4.81 -2.52
CA GLY A 229 7.57 -3.45 -2.19
C GLY A 229 7.56 -3.20 -0.69
N PHE A 230 7.48 -1.93 -0.30
CA PHE A 230 7.34 -1.52 1.09
C PHE A 230 6.38 -0.31 1.21
N GLU A 231 5.25 -0.53 1.86
CA GLU A 231 4.25 0.47 2.23
C GLU A 231 3.80 0.16 3.66
N ASP A 232 4.54 0.67 4.65
CA ASP A 232 4.49 0.32 6.09
C ASP A 232 4.80 -1.16 6.42
N GLU A 233 4.43 -2.07 5.53
CA GLU A 233 4.70 -3.49 5.53
C GLU A 233 5.36 -3.91 4.20
N ILE A 234 6.12 -5.01 4.26
CA ILE A 234 6.76 -5.61 3.08
C ILE A 234 5.74 -6.49 2.34
N PHE A 235 5.69 -6.41 1.01
CA PHE A 235 4.85 -7.26 0.17
C PHE A 235 5.56 -7.68 -1.13
N PRO A 236 5.23 -8.85 -1.71
CA PRO A 236 5.79 -9.28 -2.98
C PRO A 236 5.20 -8.46 -4.15
N LEU A 237 6.05 -7.98 -5.04
CA LEU A 237 5.66 -7.35 -6.32
C LEU A 237 5.87 -8.29 -7.50
N TYR A 238 6.97 -9.04 -7.46
CA TYR A 238 7.31 -10.06 -8.45
C TYR A 238 8.09 -11.17 -7.75
N VAL A 239 7.68 -12.42 -7.93
CA VAL A 239 8.43 -13.56 -7.40
C VAL A 239 8.60 -14.56 -8.53
N SER A 240 9.85 -14.89 -8.82
CA SER A 240 10.18 -15.79 -9.90
C SER A 240 9.58 -17.18 -9.69
N SER A 241 9.17 -17.80 -10.79
CA SER A 241 8.81 -19.22 -10.84
C SER A 241 10.02 -20.14 -11.00
N ARG A 242 11.22 -19.60 -11.24
CA ARG A 242 12.47 -20.36 -11.36
C ARG A 242 12.95 -20.80 -9.98
N GLU A 243 13.50 -22.00 -9.89
CA GLU A 243 14.03 -22.58 -8.65
C GLU A 243 15.47 -23.10 -8.79
N ASP A 244 15.96 -23.17 -10.03
CA ASP A 244 17.24 -23.75 -10.45
C ASP A 244 18.44 -22.83 -10.23
N LEU A 245 18.23 -21.55 -9.90
CA LEU A 245 19.27 -20.53 -9.89
C LEU A 245 19.39 -19.78 -8.55
N ASP A 246 20.58 -19.20 -8.36
CA ASP A 246 20.85 -18.25 -7.28
C ASP A 246 19.86 -17.07 -7.34
N CYS A 247 19.29 -16.77 -6.17
CA CYS A 247 18.16 -15.88 -6.04
C CYS A 247 18.61 -14.46 -5.69
N ILE A 248 18.29 -13.51 -6.55
CA ILE A 248 18.51 -12.08 -6.33
C ILE A 248 17.22 -11.49 -5.77
N ASN A 249 17.27 -11.04 -4.52
CA ASN A 249 16.14 -10.39 -3.88
C ASN A 249 16.34 -8.88 -3.93
N LEU A 250 15.37 -8.17 -4.51
CA LEU A 250 15.38 -6.72 -4.66
C LEU A 250 14.26 -6.10 -3.85
N LEU A 251 14.53 -4.93 -3.28
CA LEU A 251 13.53 -4.04 -2.73
C LEU A 251 13.29 -2.94 -3.77
N TYR A 252 12.03 -2.72 -4.11
CA TYR A 252 11.57 -1.63 -4.94
C TYR A 252 10.89 -0.58 -4.05
N ILE A 253 11.42 0.63 -4.07
CA ILE A 253 10.85 1.78 -3.37
C ILE A 253 10.54 2.88 -4.37
N SER A 254 9.46 3.59 -4.12
CA SER A 254 9.08 4.77 -4.89
C SER A 254 8.74 5.91 -3.96
N ASN A 255 9.02 7.12 -4.39
CA ASN A 255 8.44 8.34 -3.83
C ASN A 255 7.62 9.05 -4.93
N GLU A 256 7.11 10.26 -4.65
CA GLU A 256 6.26 10.99 -5.60
C GLU A 256 6.94 11.27 -6.96
N GLU A 257 8.27 11.19 -7.06
CA GLU A 257 9.03 11.62 -8.24
C GLU A 257 9.95 10.54 -8.83
N ARG A 258 10.35 9.54 -8.03
CA ARG A 258 11.47 8.64 -8.33
C ARG A 258 11.11 7.20 -7.96
N GLN A 259 11.74 6.28 -8.66
CA GLN A 259 11.67 4.83 -8.41
C GLN A 259 13.09 4.31 -8.24
N HIS A 260 13.30 3.42 -7.29
CA HIS A 260 14.64 2.95 -6.95
C HIS A 260 14.64 1.49 -6.52
N TYR A 261 15.59 0.72 -7.07
CA TYR A 261 15.86 -0.64 -6.65
C TYR A 261 17.03 -0.65 -5.66
N CYS A 262 16.87 -1.44 -4.61
CA CYS A 262 17.91 -1.75 -3.64
C CYS A 262 18.13 -3.27 -3.59
N LEU A 263 19.36 -3.70 -3.32
CA LEU A 263 19.68 -5.13 -3.21
C LEU A 263 19.43 -5.62 -1.78
N ILE A 264 18.65 -6.68 -1.61
CA ILE A 264 18.46 -7.34 -0.32
C ILE A 264 19.54 -8.42 -0.17
N ARG A 265 20.56 -8.13 0.65
CA ARG A 265 21.68 -9.05 0.91
C ARG A 265 21.37 -10.11 1.96
N ASN A 266 20.46 -9.81 2.90
CA ASN A 266 20.07 -10.75 3.94
C ASN A 266 18.55 -10.78 4.10
N PHE A 267 17.91 -11.74 3.44
CA PHE A 267 16.45 -11.86 3.43
C PHE A 267 15.87 -12.16 4.82
N SER A 268 16.54 -13.00 5.62
CA SER A 268 16.10 -13.31 6.98
C SER A 268 16.06 -12.10 7.89
N ARG A 269 17.05 -11.20 7.80
CA ARG A 269 17.05 -9.91 8.52
C ARG A 269 16.01 -8.94 7.96
N PHE A 270 15.82 -8.92 6.64
CA PHE A 270 14.81 -8.08 5.99
C PHE A 270 13.39 -8.37 6.50
N ILE A 271 13.08 -9.66 6.76
CA ILE A 271 11.80 -10.15 7.28
C ILE A 271 11.82 -10.40 8.82
N GLY A 272 12.88 -9.93 9.50
CA GLY A 272 13.15 -10.25 10.91
C GLY A 272 12.03 -9.85 11.88
N ASP A 273 11.33 -8.75 11.59
CA ASP A 273 10.31 -8.15 12.46
C ASP A 273 9.09 -9.04 12.71
N LEU A 274 8.88 -10.08 11.90
CA LEU A 274 7.72 -10.97 12.05
C LEU A 274 7.73 -11.83 13.32
N SER A 275 8.88 -11.97 14.01
CA SER A 275 8.97 -12.79 15.22
C SER A 275 10.13 -12.38 16.11
N LYS A 276 9.88 -12.40 17.43
CA LYS A 276 10.90 -12.16 18.48
C LYS A 276 11.87 -13.34 18.65
N HIS A 277 11.60 -14.49 18.02
CA HIS A 277 12.45 -15.67 18.11
C HIS A 277 13.70 -15.51 17.23
N LYS A 278 14.88 -15.69 17.86
CA LYS A 278 16.21 -15.53 17.25
C LYS A 278 16.72 -16.77 16.50
N SER A 279 15.90 -17.82 16.36
CA SER A 279 16.29 -19.03 15.64
C SER A 279 16.35 -18.79 14.13
N LYS A 280 17.16 -19.60 13.43
CA LYS A 280 17.18 -19.65 11.97
C LYS A 280 15.75 -19.96 11.51
N ALA A 281 15.21 -19.09 10.66
CA ALA A 281 13.88 -19.26 10.08
C ALA A 281 13.99 -19.59 8.60
N HIS A 282 13.18 -20.54 8.17
CA HIS A 282 12.99 -20.91 6.78
C HIS A 282 11.84 -20.07 6.22
N ILE A 283 12.03 -19.33 5.14
CA ILE A 283 11.08 -18.29 4.71
C ILE A 283 10.57 -18.61 3.31
N CYS A 284 9.25 -18.62 3.14
CA CYS A 284 8.66 -18.69 1.81
C CYS A 284 8.77 -17.32 1.12
N TYR A 285 9.51 -17.26 0.01
CA TYR A 285 9.67 -16.02 -0.77
C TYR A 285 8.38 -15.49 -1.39
N ARG A 286 7.36 -16.35 -1.55
CA ARG A 286 6.06 -16.01 -2.16
C ARG A 286 5.08 -15.42 -1.16
N CYS A 287 4.98 -16.03 0.03
CA CYS A 287 3.99 -15.62 1.03
C CYS A 287 4.55 -14.92 2.27
N LEU A 288 5.88 -14.84 2.35
CA LEU A 288 6.65 -14.26 3.46
C LEU A 288 6.41 -14.96 4.82
N HIS A 289 5.82 -16.15 4.81
CA HIS A 289 5.64 -16.95 6.02
C HIS A 289 6.95 -17.57 6.49
N ARG A 290 7.11 -17.66 7.81
CA ARG A 290 8.29 -18.20 8.48
C ARG A 290 7.98 -19.59 9.04
N PHE A 291 8.85 -20.54 8.74
CA PHE A 291 8.81 -21.90 9.21
C PHE A 291 10.01 -22.17 10.12
N CYS A 292 9.79 -22.98 11.15
CA CYS A 292 10.83 -23.41 12.08
C CYS A 292 11.73 -24.50 11.50
N LEU A 293 11.21 -25.29 10.56
CA LEU A 293 11.88 -26.41 9.91
C LEU A 293 11.80 -26.27 8.39
N GLU A 294 12.83 -26.74 7.69
CA GLU A 294 12.88 -26.74 6.22
C GLU A 294 11.79 -27.64 5.63
N ASP A 295 11.54 -28.81 6.22
CA ASP A 295 10.53 -29.76 5.72
C ASP A 295 9.12 -29.13 5.67
N LEU A 296 8.77 -28.32 6.67
CA LEU A 296 7.51 -27.57 6.70
C LEU A 296 7.43 -26.52 5.59
N LEU A 297 8.55 -25.89 5.25
CA LEU A 297 8.60 -24.97 4.10
C LEU A 297 8.40 -25.76 2.79
N GLN A 298 9.03 -26.92 2.64
CA GLN A 298 8.88 -27.73 1.43
C GLN A 298 7.44 -28.24 1.26
N GLU A 299 6.81 -28.72 2.34
CA GLU A 299 5.40 -29.09 2.34
C GLU A 299 4.52 -27.89 1.97
N HIS A 300 4.80 -26.72 2.54
CA HIS A 300 4.10 -25.49 2.23
C HIS A 300 4.18 -25.09 0.75
N LEU A 301 5.37 -25.23 0.15
CA LEU A 301 5.61 -24.87 -1.24
C LEU A 301 4.76 -25.68 -2.22
N ASN A 302 4.35 -26.90 -1.87
CA ASN A 302 3.52 -27.76 -2.74
C ASN A 302 2.17 -27.13 -3.10
N TYR A 303 1.55 -26.41 -2.16
CA TYR A 303 0.27 -25.73 -2.40
C TYR A 303 0.41 -24.22 -2.53
N CYS A 304 1.42 -23.60 -1.91
CA CYS A 304 1.63 -22.16 -2.02
C CYS A 304 1.84 -21.73 -3.47
N LYS A 305 2.62 -22.48 -4.27
CA LYS A 305 2.93 -22.17 -5.67
C LYS A 305 1.69 -21.96 -6.56
N ASN A 306 0.57 -22.60 -6.21
CA ASN A 306 -0.68 -22.52 -6.97
C ASN A 306 -1.45 -21.21 -6.77
N VAL A 307 -1.07 -20.43 -5.76
CA VAL A 307 -1.68 -19.13 -5.44
C VAL A 307 -0.76 -18.00 -5.89
N SER A 308 -1.29 -16.83 -6.24
CA SER A 308 -0.46 -15.65 -6.51
C SER A 308 0.40 -15.29 -5.28
N PRO A 309 1.62 -14.73 -5.48
CA PRO A 309 2.43 -14.24 -4.37
C PRO A 309 1.67 -13.19 -3.55
N GLN A 310 1.56 -13.41 -2.24
CA GLN A 310 0.80 -12.52 -1.34
C GLN A 310 1.26 -12.73 0.10
N LYS A 311 1.38 -11.65 0.88
CA LYS A 311 1.72 -11.77 2.30
C LYS A 311 0.53 -12.31 3.11
N ILE A 312 0.77 -13.33 3.94
CA ILE A 312 -0.25 -13.84 4.86
C ILE A 312 -0.42 -12.87 6.04
N LYS A 313 -1.68 -12.50 6.32
CA LYS A 313 -2.06 -11.72 7.52
C LYS A 313 -3.13 -12.50 8.27
N MET A 314 -2.83 -12.83 9.53
CA MET A 314 -3.83 -13.45 10.41
C MET A 314 -4.88 -12.40 10.80
N PRO A 315 -6.15 -12.80 11.00
CA PRO A 315 -7.16 -11.90 11.53
C PRO A 315 -6.74 -11.36 12.90
N SER A 316 -7.17 -10.15 13.22
CA SER A 316 -6.97 -9.56 14.54
C SER A 316 -7.72 -10.36 15.61
N PRO A 317 -7.33 -10.31 16.90
CA PRO A 317 -7.98 -11.08 17.96
C PRO A 317 -9.48 -10.80 18.14
N ASP A 318 -9.99 -9.67 17.66
CA ASP A 318 -11.40 -9.31 17.61
C ASP A 318 -12.14 -9.90 16.39
N ARG A 319 -11.40 -10.41 15.40
CA ARG A 319 -11.92 -11.00 14.14
C ARG A 319 -11.38 -12.40 13.87
N ASN A 320 -10.80 -13.05 14.87
CA ASN A 320 -10.21 -14.38 14.75
C ASN A 320 -11.24 -15.51 14.90
N ILE A 321 -12.49 -15.18 15.25
CA ILE A 321 -13.60 -16.13 15.33
C ILE A 321 -14.38 -16.06 14.01
N LEU A 322 -14.32 -17.14 13.24
CA LEU A 322 -15.21 -17.35 12.10
C LEU A 322 -16.54 -17.87 12.64
N GLN A 323 -17.59 -17.05 12.56
CA GLN A 323 -18.95 -17.46 12.88
C GLN A 323 -19.80 -17.47 11.61
N PHE A 324 -20.56 -18.53 11.43
CA PHE A 324 -21.52 -18.61 10.33
C PHE A 324 -22.73 -17.71 10.63
N GLN A 325 -22.80 -16.55 9.96
CA GLN A 325 -23.85 -15.55 10.22
C GLN A 325 -25.12 -15.77 9.39
N LYS A 326 -25.01 -16.48 8.27
CA LYS A 326 -26.05 -16.60 7.24
C LYS A 326 -26.82 -17.91 7.34
N ILE A 327 -27.33 -18.22 8.53
CA ILE A 327 -28.09 -19.46 8.83
C ILE A 327 -29.29 -19.62 7.88
N GLU A 328 -29.96 -18.52 7.56
CA GLU A 328 -31.08 -18.46 6.61
C GLU A 328 -30.74 -18.89 5.17
N PHE A 329 -29.45 -18.84 4.78
CA PHE A 329 -28.98 -19.27 3.46
C PHE A 329 -28.50 -20.73 3.44
N GLN A 330 -28.65 -21.46 4.53
CA GLN A 330 -28.39 -22.89 4.53
C GLN A 330 -29.42 -23.60 3.64
N HIS A 331 -28.94 -24.51 2.80
CA HIS A 331 -29.84 -25.43 2.12
C HIS A 331 -30.62 -26.21 3.18
N LYS A 332 -31.95 -26.30 3.01
CA LYS A 332 -32.76 -27.21 3.82
C LYS A 332 -32.21 -28.62 3.64
N VAL A 333 -31.81 -29.22 4.76
CA VAL A 333 -31.40 -30.63 4.80
C VAL A 333 -32.59 -31.47 4.30
N PRO A 334 -32.38 -32.43 3.39
CA PRO A 334 -33.48 -33.16 2.72
C PRO A 334 -34.37 -33.94 3.69
N PHE A 335 -33.88 -34.26 4.87
CA PHE A 335 -34.64 -34.83 5.98
C PHE A 335 -34.00 -34.38 7.29
N ILE A 336 -34.83 -34.08 8.28
CA ILE A 336 -34.39 -33.77 9.64
C ILE A 336 -35.16 -34.72 10.55
N ILE A 337 -34.43 -35.53 11.32
CA ILE A 337 -34.99 -36.45 12.31
C ILE A 337 -34.74 -35.82 13.67
N TYR A 338 -35.80 -35.38 14.33
CA TYR A 338 -35.76 -35.01 15.74
C TYR A 338 -36.11 -36.26 16.54
N ALA A 339 -35.13 -36.79 17.26
CA ALA A 339 -35.35 -37.88 18.20
C ALA A 339 -35.35 -37.30 19.61
N ASP A 340 -36.53 -37.30 20.24
CA ASP A 340 -36.66 -36.95 21.64
C ASP A 340 -36.31 -38.19 22.48
N ILE A 341 -35.20 -38.11 23.20
CA ILE A 341 -34.69 -39.22 24.01
C ILE A 341 -34.60 -38.76 25.47
N GLU A 342 -35.34 -39.46 26.32
CA GLU A 342 -35.31 -39.21 27.75
C GLU A 342 -34.24 -40.08 28.39
N SER A 343 -33.44 -39.48 29.29
CA SER A 343 -32.41 -40.22 30.02
C SER A 343 -32.42 -39.89 31.50
N ILE A 344 -32.27 -40.93 32.32
CA ILE A 344 -32.09 -40.80 33.77
C ILE A 344 -30.59 -40.81 34.06
N LEU A 345 -30.15 -39.88 34.89
CA LEU A 345 -28.80 -39.86 35.43
C LEU A 345 -28.68 -40.91 36.55
N ILE A 346 -27.83 -41.92 36.31
CA ILE A 346 -27.50 -42.93 37.32
C ILE A 346 -26.11 -42.63 37.86
N PRO A 347 -25.96 -42.30 39.16
CA PRO A 347 -24.66 -42.09 39.78
C PRO A 347 -23.77 -43.34 39.69
N TYR A 348 -22.47 -43.14 39.54
CA TYR A 348 -21.52 -44.24 39.71
C TYR A 348 -21.30 -44.49 41.22
N HIS A 349 -21.58 -45.71 41.69
CA HIS A 349 -21.44 -46.06 43.12
C HIS A 349 -19.98 -46.23 43.60
N SER A 350 -18.99 -46.12 42.71
CA SER A 350 -17.58 -46.22 43.08
C SER A 350 -16.72 -45.40 42.12
N VAL A 351 -16.48 -44.14 42.46
CA VAL A 351 -15.47 -43.33 41.77
C VAL A 351 -14.18 -43.45 42.58
N GLN A 352 -13.35 -44.44 42.24
CA GLN A 352 -11.93 -44.35 42.55
C GLN A 352 -11.23 -43.92 41.25
N PRO A 353 -10.46 -42.83 41.24
CA PRO A 353 -9.75 -42.38 40.05
C PRO A 353 -8.72 -43.43 39.65
N THR A 354 -9.07 -44.26 38.67
CA THR A 354 -8.11 -45.17 38.05
C THR A 354 -7.23 -44.36 37.10
N ASN A 355 -6.05 -44.04 37.61
CA ASN A 355 -4.84 -43.54 36.95
C ASN A 355 -4.63 -42.02 36.93
N GLN A 356 -3.41 -41.63 37.34
CA GLN A 356 -2.86 -40.27 37.46
C GLN A 356 -2.75 -39.48 36.14
N SER A 357 -3.39 -39.94 35.07
CA SER A 357 -3.27 -39.35 33.72
C SER A 357 -4.59 -38.84 33.14
N ALA A 358 -5.71 -38.95 33.86
CA ALA A 358 -7.02 -38.46 33.41
C ALA A 358 -7.56 -37.37 34.35
N TYR A 359 -7.70 -36.14 33.84
CA TYR A 359 -8.27 -34.99 34.56
C TYR A 359 -9.81 -34.95 34.54
N THR A 360 -10.47 -36.08 34.25
CA THR A 360 -11.92 -36.15 34.06
C THR A 360 -12.55 -37.08 35.08
N GLU A 361 -13.35 -36.53 35.98
CA GLU A 361 -14.12 -37.27 36.98
C GLU A 361 -15.49 -37.65 36.39
N LYS A 362 -15.82 -38.96 36.38
CA LYS A 362 -17.12 -39.45 35.89
C LYS A 362 -18.09 -39.58 37.07
N ILE A 363 -19.04 -38.67 37.18
CA ILE A 363 -20.00 -38.60 38.30
C ILE A 363 -21.27 -39.44 38.10
N ALA A 364 -21.78 -39.54 36.86
CA ALA A 364 -23.00 -40.25 36.54
C ALA A 364 -22.99 -40.75 35.08
N ARG A 365 -23.84 -41.73 34.78
CA ARG A 365 -24.14 -42.18 33.41
C ARG A 365 -25.57 -41.89 33.03
N HIS A 366 -25.78 -41.45 31.79
CA HIS A 366 -27.11 -41.39 31.19
C HIS A 366 -27.59 -42.81 30.88
N LYS A 367 -28.72 -43.22 31.45
CA LYS A 367 -29.44 -44.43 31.06
C LYS A 367 -30.71 -44.01 30.30
N PRO A 368 -30.91 -44.44 29.05
CA PRO A 368 -32.15 -44.18 28.32
C PRO A 368 -33.36 -44.71 29.10
N CYS A 369 -34.41 -43.89 29.24
CA CYS A 369 -35.63 -44.27 29.96
C CYS A 369 -36.92 -44.08 29.14
N GLY A 370 -36.85 -43.40 27.99
CA GLY A 370 -38.00 -43.22 27.12
C GLY A 370 -37.59 -42.66 25.76
N TYR A 371 -38.45 -42.89 24.77
CA TYR A 371 -38.43 -42.24 23.48
C TYR A 371 -39.90 -41.95 23.10
N ALA A 372 -40.16 -40.84 22.42
CA ALA A 372 -41.49 -40.45 21.94
C ALA A 372 -41.58 -40.57 20.41
#